data_AF-A0A535UJ46-F1
#
_entry.id   AF-A0A535UJ46-F1
#
_cell.length_a   1.000
_cell.length_b   1.000
_cell.length_c   1.000
_cell.angle_alpha   90.00
_cell.angle_beta   90.00
_cell.angle_gamma   90.00
#
_symmetry.space_group_name_H-M   'P 1'
#
loop_
_entity.id
_entity.type
_entity.pdbx_description
1 polymer ?
#
loop_
_entity_poly.entity_id
_entity_poly.type
_entity_poly.pdbx_seq_one_letter_code
_entity_poly.pdbx_strand_id
1 'polypeptide(L)' 'MRKYKPVELPLRNVPDEYAQLHAVCPNCQSRDPFVIGRLGLRLVFRCDQCRVRFHRTQSLSRAI' A
#
# COMPACT_ATOMS: atom_id res chain seq x y z
N MET A 1 -11.54 -2.02 -30.27
CA MET A 1 -10.44 -1.94 -29.28
C MET A 1 -11.03 -1.50 -27.94
N ARG A 2 -11.00 -2.34 -26.90
CA ARG A 2 -11.44 -1.93 -25.56
C ARG A 2 -10.43 -0.92 -25.01
N LYS A 3 -10.80 0.36 -24.93
CA LYS A 3 -9.97 1.38 -24.26
C LYS A 3 -9.84 0.97 -22.80
N TYR A 4 -8.62 0.62 -22.38
CA TYR A 4 -8.30 0.41 -20.98
C TYR A 4 -8.51 1.73 -20.25
N LYS A 5 -9.52 1.80 -19.37
CA LYS A 5 -9.63 2.89 -18.40
C LYS A 5 -8.64 2.58 -17.28
N PRO A 6 -7.67 3.45 -16.99
CA PRO A 6 -6.85 3.31 -15.79
C PRO A 6 -7.78 3.17 -14.59
N VAL A 7 -7.65 2.07 -13.85
CA VAL A 7 -8.38 1.92 -12.60
C VAL A 7 -7.76 2.90 -11.61
N GLU A 8 -8.40 4.06 -11.47
CA GLU A 8 -8.09 5.00 -10.41
C GLU A 8 -8.53 4.35 -9.10
N LEU A 9 -7.58 3.83 -8.30
CA LEU A 9 -7.89 3.43 -6.92
C LEU A 9 -8.08 4.72 -6.12
N PRO A 10 -9.30 5.04 -5.64
CA PRO A 10 -9.54 6.23 -4.84
C PRO A 10 -8.91 6.03 -3.46
N LEU A 11 -7.66 6.46 -3.31
CA LEU A 11 -6.97 6.43 -2.04
C LEU A 11 -7.51 7.54 -1.15
N ARG A 12 -7.86 7.19 0.09
CA ARG A 12 -8.19 8.17 1.11
C ARG A 12 -6.92 8.64 1.79
N ASN A 13 -6.99 9.85 2.35
CA ASN A 13 -5.93 10.38 3.21
C ASN A 13 -5.67 9.44 4.38
N VAL A 14 -4.40 9.44 4.76
CA VAL A 14 -3.83 8.63 5.84
C VAL A 14 -3.72 9.55 7.06
N PRO A 15 -4.22 9.13 8.23
CA PRO A 15 -3.99 9.85 9.48
C PRO A 15 -2.50 10.11 9.71
N ASP A 16 -2.13 11.27 10.26
CA ASP A 16 -0.73 11.70 10.38
C ASP A 16 0.15 10.67 11.11
N GLU A 17 -0.42 9.96 12.09
CA GLU A 17 0.24 8.87 12.82
C GLU A 17 0.73 7.72 11.94
N TYR A 18 0.12 7.50 10.77
CA TYR A 18 0.48 6.44 9.83
C TYR A 18 1.24 6.94 8.61
N ALA A 19 1.37 8.26 8.42
CA ALA A 19 2.01 8.84 7.24
C ALA A 19 3.50 8.51 7.15
N GLN A 20 4.16 8.31 8.30
CA GLN A 20 5.58 7.97 8.41
C GLN A 20 5.84 6.46 8.42
N LEU A 21 4.82 5.61 8.18
CA LEU A 21 5.03 4.17 8.19
C LEU A 21 5.66 3.69 6.87
N HIS A 22 6.62 2.77 7.01
CA HIS A 22 7.23 2.05 5.89
C HIS A 22 6.89 0.56 5.93
N ALA A 23 6.91 -0.14 4.79
CA ALA A 23 6.64 -1.58 4.74
C ALA A 23 7.64 -2.31 3.83
N VAL A 24 7.91 -3.58 4.11
CA VAL A 24 8.77 -4.39 3.22
C VAL A 24 8.04 -4.68 1.91
N CYS A 25 8.68 -4.34 0.78
CA CYS A 25 8.15 -4.62 -0.54
C CYS A 25 8.10 -6.14 -0.79
N PRO A 26 6.94 -6.72 -1.14
CA PRO A 26 6.85 -8.16 -1.42
C PRO A 26 7.57 -8.57 -2.72
N ASN A 27 7.92 -7.59 -3.58
CA ASN A 27 8.56 -7.87 -4.87
C ASN A 27 10.10 -7.86 -4.79
N CYS A 28 10.68 -6.83 -4.17
CA CYS A 28 12.15 -6.65 -4.09
C CYS A 28 12.72 -6.67 -2.67
N GLN A 29 11.89 -6.90 -1.65
CA GLN A 29 12.28 -6.91 -0.23
C GLN A 29 12.90 -5.60 0.29
N SER A 30 12.79 -4.50 -0.48
CA SER A 30 13.16 -3.16 0.00
C SER A 30 12.33 -2.78 1.22
N ARG A 31 12.97 -2.15 2.22
CA ARG A 31 12.35 -1.73 3.49
C ARG A 31 11.86 -0.27 3.48
N ASP A 32 12.09 0.45 2.38
CA ASP A 32 11.73 1.86 2.20
C ASP A 32 10.44 2.18 1.38
N PRO A 33 9.53 1.24 1.12
CA PRO A 33 8.21 1.63 0.63
C PRO A 33 7.44 2.51 1.61
N PHE A 34 7.01 3.69 1.15
CA PHE A 34 6.26 4.68 1.93
C PHE A 34 4.75 4.55 1.72
N VAL A 35 3.96 5.01 2.70
CA VAL A 35 2.50 5.08 2.57
C VAL A 35 2.09 6.16 1.58
N ILE A 36 1.18 5.79 0.66
CA ILE A 36 0.59 6.72 -0.33
C ILE A 36 -0.88 7.01 -0.08
N GLY A 37 -1.51 6.29 0.86
CA GLY A 37 -2.95 6.39 1.07
C GLY A 37 -3.51 5.19 1.81
N ARG A 38 -4.83 5.13 1.92
CA ARG A 38 -5.54 3.94 2.43
C ARG A 38 -6.71 3.55 1.56
N LEU A 39 -6.99 2.26 1.52
CA LEU A 39 -8.19 1.67 0.94
C LEU A 39 -9.00 1.03 2.07
N GLY A 40 -10.04 1.72 2.52
CA GLY A 40 -10.76 1.36 3.75
C GLY A 40 -9.88 1.48 4.99
N LEU A 41 -9.67 0.35 5.68
CA LEU A 41 -8.79 0.23 6.85
C LEU A 41 -7.35 -0.19 6.50
N ARG A 42 -7.06 -0.46 5.22
CA ARG A 42 -5.74 -0.93 4.78
C ARG A 42 -4.89 0.22 4.30
N LEU A 43 -3.71 0.39 4.89
CA LEU A 43 -2.69 1.28 4.37
C LEU A 43 -2.13 0.72 3.05
N VAL A 44 -1.97 1.62 2.08
CA VAL A 44 -1.41 1.33 0.77
C VAL A 44 -0.01 1.93 0.71
N PHE A 45 0.97 1.08 0.45
CA PHE A 45 2.38 1.42 0.33
C PHE A 45 2.79 1.43 -1.14
N ARG A 46 3.75 2.27 -1.48
CA ARG A 46 4.40 2.28 -2.80
C ARG A 46 5.89 2.05 -2.64
N CYS A 47 6.40 1.05 -3.33
CA CYS A 47 7.85 0.87 -3.45
C CYS A 47 8.39 1.81 -4.52
N ASP A 48 9.44 2.59 -4.23
CA ASP A 48 10.05 3.46 -5.22
C ASP A 48 10.78 2.65 -6.32
N GLN A 49 11.49 1.60 -5.92
CA GLN A 49 12.27 0.73 -6.81
C GLN A 49 11.39 -0.05 -7.81
N CYS A 50 10.36 -0.74 -7.33
CA CYS A 50 9.50 -1.58 -8.19
C CYS A 50 8.26 -0.85 -8.68
N ARG A 51 7.94 0.32 -8.15
CA ARG A 51 6.70 1.08 -8.40
C ARG A 51 5.40 0.34 -8.08
N VAL A 52 5.50 -0.85 -7.49
CA VAL A 52 4.35 -1.67 -7.08
C VAL A 52 3.65 -1.01 -5.89
N ARG A 53 2.32 -1.12 -5.91
CA ARG A 53 1.45 -0.71 -4.81
C ARG A 53 0.98 -1.96 -4.08
N PHE A 54 1.06 -1.97 -2.76
CA PHE A 54 0.70 -3.14 -1.97
C PHE A 54 0.16 -2.73 -0.59
N HIS A 55 -0.51 -3.66 0.06
CA HIS A 55 -0.89 -3.55 1.46
C HIS A 55 -0.04 -4.52 2.30
N ARG A 56 0.20 -4.21 3.57
CA ARG A 56 0.81 -5.17 4.48
C ARG A 56 -0.08 -6.41 4.56
N THR A 57 0.46 -7.57 4.22
CA THR A 57 -0.11 -8.87 4.55
C THR A 57 0.16 -9.17 6.02
N GLN A 58 -0.34 -8.32 6.92
CA GLN A 58 -0.66 -8.86 8.24
C GLN A 58 -1.94 -9.65 8.02
N SER A 59 -1.82 -10.97 7.92
CA SER A 59 -2.93 -11.80 8.32
C SER A 59 -3.28 -11.33 9.73
N LEU A 60 -4.44 -10.72 9.91
CA LEU A 60 -5.11 -10.75 11.20
C LEU A 60 -5.43 -12.22 11.48
N SER A 61 -4.41 -13.04 11.73
CA SER A 61 -4.60 -14.21 12.57
C SER A 61 -5.04 -13.60 13.88
N ARG A 62 -6.35 -13.68 14.13
CA ARG A 62 -6.92 -13.53 15.46
C ARG A 62 -5.98 -14.31 16.37
N ALA A 63 -5.16 -13.60 17.13
CA ALA A 63 -4.61 -14.15 18.34
C ALA A 63 -5.85 -14.41 19.20
N ILE A 64 -6.27 -15.67 19.21
CA ILE A 64 -7.18 -16.23 20.20
C ILE A 64 -6.31 -16.56 21.41
#